data_AF-A0A372RMB0-F1
#
_entry.id   AF-A0A372RMB0-F1
#
_cell.length_a   1.000
_cell.length_b   1.000
_cell.length_c   1.000
_cell.angle_alpha   90.00
_cell.angle_beta   90.00
_cell.angle_gamma   90.00
#
_symmetry.space_group_name_H-M   'P 1'
#
loop_
_entity.id
_entity.type
_entity.pdbx_description
1 polymer ?
#
loop_
_entity_poly.entity_id
_entity_poly.type
_entity_poly.pdbx_seq_one_letter_code
_entity_poly.pdbx_strand_id
1 'polypeptide(L)'
;MQENFTLIHNSIFQHASFVELQNFFTDFMSNYPEKIFNSFNFTSIQEKTLITLIKRDDLKMEEIDILDHVLKWGLAQNPTLLPEPETWSDNDFKSMEITLQKCLPFVRFFQLSSKEFLKKVVPYQKLLKPQLYNDLMSYYLDGDSQINSTILPARVLKDSRLITNKIVSYIASWIDKKENGHPTHGFTPYDFSNNPYEFKLLLRGSRDGFYTKNFLEHCGNKLNTVIITKVKGTNEILGGYNPKTWEPGVSHNTRNSFIFFIPLNNLKSVILSRIVNSECAISFSNEYGPRFGNDLLFYLKEIMGSISGYCQNINYEKIIRSEKGYFEIEEYEVFQIIKKG
;
A
#
# COMPACT_ATOMS: atom_id res chain seq x y z
N MET A 1 19.43 12.48 -13.17
CA MET A 1 19.57 11.21 -12.42
C MET A 1 19.47 9.98 -13.32
N GLN A 2 18.53 9.93 -14.27
CA GLN A 2 18.30 8.76 -15.15
C GLN A 2 19.53 8.28 -15.97
N GLU A 3 20.47 9.16 -16.29
CA GLU A 3 21.67 8.78 -17.05
C GLU A 3 22.85 8.38 -16.16
N ASN A 4 22.91 8.88 -14.91
CA ASN A 4 24.09 8.80 -14.05
C ASN A 4 23.79 8.27 -12.65
N PHE A 5 22.70 7.50 -12.46
CA PHE A 5 22.29 7.01 -11.14
C PHE A 5 23.43 6.33 -10.39
N THR A 6 24.11 5.39 -11.04
CA THR A 6 25.21 4.62 -10.45
C THR A 6 26.37 5.52 -10.00
N LEU A 7 26.75 6.49 -10.83
CA LEU A 7 27.81 7.44 -10.51
C LEU A 7 27.42 8.33 -9.33
N ILE A 8 26.23 8.92 -9.37
CA ILE A 8 25.71 9.80 -8.31
C ILE A 8 25.59 9.04 -6.99
N HIS A 9 25.00 7.83 -7.00
CA HIS A 9 24.89 6.98 -5.82
C HIS A 9 26.27 6.69 -5.23
N ASN A 10 27.22 6.23 -6.04
CA ASN A 10 28.55 5.89 -5.55
C ASN A 10 29.27 7.12 -4.97
N SER A 11 29.21 8.27 -5.65
CA SER A 11 29.79 9.51 -5.13
C SER A 11 29.15 9.96 -3.80
N ILE A 12 27.86 9.75 -3.60
CA ILE A 12 27.17 10.16 -2.36
C ILE A 12 27.49 9.21 -1.19
N PHE A 13 27.42 7.90 -1.42
CA PHE A 13 27.52 6.89 -0.37
C PHE A 13 28.96 6.44 -0.06
N GLN A 14 29.95 6.84 -0.86
CA GLN A 14 31.37 6.64 -0.51
C GLN A 14 31.87 7.62 0.56
N HIS A 15 31.22 8.78 0.72
CA HIS A 15 31.64 9.81 1.67
C HIS A 15 30.69 9.88 2.87
N ALA A 16 31.15 9.38 4.02
CA ALA A 16 30.37 9.38 5.27
C ALA A 16 29.97 10.79 5.75
N SER A 17 30.66 11.84 5.29
CA SER A 17 30.35 13.24 5.62
C SER A 17 29.11 13.79 4.89
N PHE A 18 28.62 13.14 3.84
CA PHE A 18 27.49 13.62 3.03
C PHE A 18 26.12 13.20 3.59
N VAL A 19 25.92 13.28 4.91
CA VAL A 19 24.71 12.77 5.59
C VAL A 19 23.42 13.38 5.02
N GLU A 20 23.37 14.72 4.86
CA GLU A 20 22.16 15.38 4.32
C GLU A 20 21.86 14.96 2.89
N LEU A 21 22.90 14.83 2.06
CA LEU A 21 22.75 14.41 0.66
C LEU A 21 22.40 12.92 0.55
N GLN A 22 22.94 12.08 1.44
CA GLN A 22 22.53 10.67 1.58
C GLN A 22 21.07 10.57 1.97
N ASN A 23 20.59 11.38 2.92
CA ASN A 23 19.18 11.42 3.32
C ASN A 23 18.28 11.88 2.17
N PHE A 24 18.64 12.98 1.51
CA PHE A 24 17.91 13.49 0.34
C PHE A 24 17.84 12.43 -0.77
N PHE A 25 18.97 11.81 -1.09
CA PHE A 25 19.01 10.80 -2.14
C PHE A 25 18.19 9.57 -1.73
N THR A 26 18.30 9.11 -0.49
CA THR A 26 17.52 8.01 0.08
C THR A 26 16.01 8.27 -0.05
N ASP A 27 15.57 9.48 0.26
CA ASP A 27 14.18 9.91 0.11
C ASP A 27 13.76 10.01 -1.35
N PHE A 28 14.64 10.48 -2.23
CA PHE A 28 14.38 10.46 -3.66
C PHE A 28 14.18 9.03 -4.17
N MET A 29 15.02 8.09 -3.73
CA MET A 29 14.94 6.68 -4.16
C MET A 29 13.64 6.01 -3.73
N SER A 30 13.15 6.29 -2.52
CA SER A 30 11.88 5.70 -2.07
C SER A 30 10.67 6.33 -2.72
N ASN A 31 10.70 7.64 -3.01
CA ASN A 31 9.57 8.36 -3.59
C ASN A 31 9.44 8.22 -5.11
N TYR A 32 10.56 8.03 -5.82
CA TYR A 32 10.61 7.97 -7.28
C TYR A 32 11.43 6.76 -7.78
N PRO A 33 11.11 5.53 -7.35
CA PRO A 33 11.89 4.34 -7.70
C PRO A 33 11.93 4.10 -9.21
N GLU A 34 10.88 4.47 -9.95
CA GLU A 34 10.83 4.35 -11.41
C GLU A 34 11.94 5.15 -12.12
N LYS A 35 12.44 6.24 -11.53
CA LYS A 35 13.56 7.01 -12.09
C LYS A 35 14.89 6.27 -12.00
N ILE A 36 14.97 5.28 -11.13
CA ILE A 36 16.17 4.48 -10.84
C ILE A 36 16.09 3.16 -11.58
N PHE A 37 15.00 2.43 -11.38
CA PHE A 37 14.80 1.11 -11.95
C PHE A 37 14.71 1.16 -13.50
N ASN A 38 14.16 2.24 -14.06
CA ASN A 38 14.14 2.47 -15.51
C ASN A 38 15.35 3.23 -16.05
N SER A 39 16.38 3.48 -15.23
CA SER A 39 17.61 4.13 -15.71
C SER A 39 18.38 3.23 -16.68
N PHE A 40 19.09 3.84 -17.64
CA PHE A 40 19.85 3.10 -18.65
C PHE A 40 20.93 2.21 -18.04
N ASN A 41 21.51 2.63 -16.93
CA ASN A 41 22.60 1.94 -16.23
C ASN A 41 22.13 1.14 -15.00
N PHE A 42 20.82 0.91 -14.85
CA PHE A 42 20.28 0.14 -13.72
C PHE A 42 20.92 -1.26 -13.63
N THR A 43 21.05 -1.97 -14.74
CA THR A 43 21.64 -3.32 -14.74
C THR A 43 23.14 -3.34 -14.45
N SER A 44 23.80 -2.18 -14.43
CA SER A 44 25.22 -2.03 -14.09
C SER A 44 25.46 -1.69 -12.62
N ILE A 45 24.41 -1.55 -11.79
CA ILE A 45 24.59 -1.30 -10.35
C ILE A 45 25.18 -2.53 -9.66
N GLN A 46 25.93 -2.29 -8.58
CA GLN A 46 26.47 -3.35 -7.74
C GLN A 46 25.35 -4.10 -7.01
N GLU A 47 25.53 -5.40 -6.76
CA GLU A 47 24.59 -6.27 -6.01
C GLU A 47 24.17 -5.61 -4.68
N LYS A 48 25.13 -5.03 -3.95
CA LYS A 48 24.88 -4.33 -2.69
C LYS A 48 23.90 -3.17 -2.85
N THR A 49 24.03 -2.38 -3.91
CA THR A 49 23.12 -1.25 -4.21
C THR A 49 21.73 -1.76 -4.52
N LEU A 50 21.61 -2.82 -5.33
CA LEU A 50 20.31 -3.45 -5.63
C LEU A 50 19.62 -3.92 -4.33
N ILE A 51 20.35 -4.64 -3.47
CA ILE A 51 19.85 -5.10 -2.17
C ILE A 51 19.37 -3.92 -1.32
N THR A 52 20.16 -2.84 -1.23
CA THR A 52 19.78 -1.64 -0.46
C THR A 52 18.48 -1.02 -0.97
N LEU A 53 18.23 -1.04 -2.28
CA LEU A 53 16.98 -0.55 -2.87
C LEU A 53 15.80 -1.47 -2.53
N ILE A 54 15.90 -2.76 -2.86
CA ILE A 54 14.76 -3.69 -2.75
C ILE A 54 14.45 -4.11 -1.31
N LYS A 55 15.34 -3.88 -0.35
CA LYS A 55 15.09 -4.15 1.08
C LYS A 55 14.14 -3.13 1.73
N ARG A 56 13.99 -1.94 1.16
CA ARG A 56 13.28 -0.81 1.81
C ARG A 56 11.77 -1.02 2.00
N ASP A 57 11.26 -0.85 3.21
CA ASP A 57 9.82 -0.94 3.49
C ASP A 57 8.98 0.19 2.90
N ASP A 58 9.60 1.34 2.61
CA ASP A 58 8.93 2.54 2.10
C ASP A 58 9.06 2.73 0.58
N LEU A 59 9.56 1.72 -0.14
CA LEU A 59 9.74 1.79 -1.60
C LEU A 59 8.38 1.86 -2.28
N LYS A 60 8.14 2.95 -3.00
CA LYS A 60 6.89 3.23 -3.70
C LYS A 60 6.82 2.53 -5.07
N MET A 61 6.80 1.20 -5.06
CA MET A 61 6.75 0.35 -6.26
C MET A 61 6.00 -0.96 -5.96
N GLU A 62 5.36 -1.55 -6.97
CA GLU A 62 4.70 -2.85 -6.84
C GLU A 62 5.73 -3.99 -6.77
N GLU A 63 5.44 -5.04 -6.01
CA GLU A 63 6.38 -6.16 -5.84
C GLU A 63 6.64 -6.91 -7.14
N ILE A 64 5.66 -6.94 -8.05
CA ILE A 64 5.84 -7.55 -9.37
C ILE A 64 6.86 -6.78 -10.22
N ASP A 65 6.84 -5.46 -10.16
CA ASP A 65 7.81 -4.61 -10.86
C ASP A 65 9.19 -4.77 -10.24
N ILE A 66 9.28 -4.89 -8.92
CA ILE A 66 10.55 -5.15 -8.22
C ILE A 66 11.12 -6.49 -8.68
N LEU A 67 10.31 -7.56 -8.73
CA LEU A 67 10.72 -8.87 -9.21
C LEU A 67 11.22 -8.81 -10.66
N ASP A 68 10.49 -8.13 -11.54
CA ASP A 68 10.87 -7.97 -12.95
C ASP A 68 12.24 -7.26 -13.09
N HIS A 69 12.49 -6.22 -12.28
CA HIS A 69 13.79 -5.54 -12.28
C HIS A 69 14.91 -6.39 -11.68
N VAL A 70 14.65 -7.18 -10.64
CA VAL A 70 15.63 -8.12 -10.07
C VAL A 70 16.02 -9.19 -11.10
N LEU A 71 15.05 -9.76 -11.81
CA LEU A 71 15.29 -10.72 -12.89
C LEU A 71 16.06 -10.08 -14.04
N LYS A 72 15.68 -8.88 -14.47
CA LYS A 72 16.39 -8.11 -15.50
C LYS A 72 17.85 -7.82 -15.12
N TRP A 73 18.10 -7.47 -13.86
CA TRP A 73 19.47 -7.27 -13.36
C TRP A 73 20.26 -8.58 -13.39
N GLY A 74 19.67 -9.70 -12.96
CA GLY A 74 20.31 -11.02 -12.98
C GLY A 74 20.65 -11.51 -14.39
N LEU A 75 19.75 -11.32 -15.36
CA LEU A 75 19.99 -11.63 -16.77
C LEU A 75 21.18 -10.84 -17.33
N ALA A 76 21.28 -9.55 -16.99
CA ALA A 76 22.40 -8.73 -17.43
C ALA A 76 23.76 -9.17 -16.84
N GLN A 77 23.78 -9.82 -15.68
CA GLN A 77 24.99 -10.44 -15.13
C GLN A 77 25.32 -11.80 -15.77
N ASN A 78 24.36 -12.41 -16.48
CA ASN A 78 24.49 -13.72 -17.12
C ASN A 78 24.16 -13.60 -18.61
N PRO A 79 25.01 -12.97 -19.43
CA PRO A 79 24.69 -12.57 -20.81
C PRO A 79 24.44 -13.73 -21.77
N THR A 80 24.76 -14.97 -21.38
CA THR A 80 24.48 -16.18 -22.16
C THR A 80 23.05 -16.69 -21.98
N LEU A 81 22.33 -16.21 -20.96
CA LEU A 81 20.97 -16.64 -20.67
C LEU A 81 19.95 -15.92 -21.54
N LEU A 82 19.00 -16.69 -22.07
CA LEU A 82 17.84 -16.14 -22.73
C LEU A 82 16.87 -15.55 -21.69
N PRO A 83 16.09 -14.50 -22.03
CA PRO A 83 15.12 -13.94 -21.10
C PRO A 83 14.04 -14.92 -20.65
N GLU A 84 13.63 -15.86 -21.52
CA GLU A 84 12.60 -16.84 -21.23
C GLU A 84 13.18 -18.07 -20.51
N PRO A 85 12.73 -18.39 -19.27
CA PRO A 85 13.30 -19.48 -18.48
C PRO A 85 12.86 -20.89 -18.95
N GLU A 86 11.92 -20.97 -19.89
CA GLU A 86 11.35 -22.22 -20.40
C GLU A 86 12.39 -23.10 -21.12
N THR A 87 13.41 -22.46 -21.71
CA THR A 87 14.49 -23.15 -22.45
C THR A 87 15.76 -23.33 -21.63
N TRP A 88 15.76 -22.91 -20.36
CA TRP A 88 16.95 -22.96 -19.51
C TRP A 88 17.28 -24.39 -19.09
N SER A 89 18.55 -24.75 -19.22
CA SER A 89 19.10 -25.96 -18.62
C SER A 89 19.23 -25.83 -17.11
N ASP A 90 19.47 -26.95 -16.41
CA ASP A 90 19.72 -26.90 -14.95
C ASP A 90 20.98 -26.09 -14.60
N ASN A 91 21.99 -26.05 -15.49
CA ASN A 91 23.17 -25.21 -15.32
C ASN A 91 22.87 -23.72 -15.48
N ASP A 92 21.95 -23.38 -16.38
CA ASP A 92 21.48 -22.01 -16.58
C ASP A 92 20.76 -21.50 -15.33
N PHE A 93 19.83 -22.31 -14.80
CA PHE A 93 19.16 -22.03 -13.53
C PHE A 93 20.14 -21.88 -12.37
N LYS A 94 21.14 -22.77 -12.27
CA LYS A 94 22.16 -22.69 -11.22
C LYS A 94 23.00 -21.40 -11.31
N SER A 95 23.34 -20.96 -12.51
CA SER A 95 24.10 -19.72 -12.72
C SER A 95 23.30 -18.48 -12.29
N MET A 96 22.01 -18.44 -12.67
CA MET A 96 21.09 -17.38 -12.25
C MET A 96 20.80 -17.43 -10.75
N GLU A 97 20.64 -18.63 -10.16
CA GLU A 97 20.44 -18.82 -8.72
C GLU A 97 21.61 -18.23 -7.93
N ILE A 98 22.86 -18.57 -8.29
CA ILE A 98 24.06 -18.03 -7.64
C ILE A 98 24.10 -16.50 -7.71
N THR A 99 23.69 -15.93 -8.86
CA THR A 99 23.66 -14.48 -9.10
C THR A 99 22.62 -13.78 -8.22
N LEU A 100 21.43 -14.37 -8.08
CA LEU A 100 20.30 -13.73 -7.42
C LEU A 100 20.09 -14.16 -5.96
N GLN A 101 20.86 -15.12 -5.45
CA GLN A 101 20.66 -15.74 -4.13
C GLN A 101 20.55 -14.73 -2.98
N LYS A 102 21.25 -13.59 -3.04
CA LYS A 102 21.18 -12.55 -2.01
C LYS A 102 20.11 -11.51 -2.25
N CYS A 103 19.60 -11.41 -3.48
CA CYS A 103 18.55 -10.45 -3.84
C CYS A 103 17.15 -11.03 -3.60
N LEU A 104 16.92 -12.29 -4.00
CA LEU A 104 15.61 -12.95 -3.89
C LEU A 104 14.99 -12.94 -2.48
N PRO A 105 15.76 -13.07 -1.38
CA PRO A 105 15.19 -13.00 -0.03
C PRO A 105 14.52 -11.65 0.32
N PHE A 106 14.76 -10.59 -0.47
CA PHE A 106 14.15 -9.27 -0.25
C PHE A 106 12.95 -8.99 -1.17
N VAL A 107 12.61 -9.91 -2.07
CA VAL A 107 11.38 -9.86 -2.86
C VAL A 107 10.23 -10.40 -2.01
N ARG A 108 9.13 -9.65 -1.89
CA ARG A 108 8.01 -10.00 -1.01
C ARG A 108 7.01 -10.89 -1.74
N PHE A 109 7.41 -12.13 -2.05
CA PHE A 109 6.61 -13.04 -2.89
C PHE A 109 5.17 -13.21 -2.42
N PHE A 110 4.93 -13.34 -1.11
CA PHE A 110 3.57 -13.45 -0.54
C PHE A 110 2.68 -12.21 -0.75
N GLN A 111 3.28 -11.09 -1.15
CA GLN A 111 2.57 -9.86 -1.47
C GLN A 111 2.23 -9.76 -2.97
N LEU A 112 2.52 -10.77 -3.78
CA LEU A 112 2.02 -10.87 -5.15
C LEU A 112 0.55 -11.33 -5.16
N SER A 113 -0.18 -11.04 -6.23
CA SER A 113 -1.47 -11.68 -6.51
C SER A 113 -1.26 -13.11 -7.03
N SER A 114 -2.29 -13.96 -6.90
CA SER A 114 -2.25 -15.32 -7.46
C SER A 114 -1.93 -15.34 -8.97
N LYS A 115 -2.40 -14.32 -9.72
CA LYS A 115 -2.15 -14.17 -11.16
C LYS A 115 -0.68 -13.82 -11.44
N GLU A 116 -0.10 -12.92 -10.66
CA GLU A 116 1.31 -12.55 -10.77
C GLU A 116 2.21 -13.71 -10.37
N PHE A 117 1.90 -14.40 -9.26
CA PHE A 117 2.60 -15.60 -8.85
C PHE A 117 2.64 -16.64 -9.98
N LEU A 118 1.48 -16.99 -10.55
CA LEU A 118 1.38 -17.96 -11.63
C LEU A 118 2.18 -17.55 -12.87
N LYS A 119 2.14 -16.26 -13.26
CA LYS A 119 2.76 -15.79 -14.50
C LYS A 119 4.25 -15.48 -14.38
N LYS A 120 4.73 -15.10 -13.20
CA LYS A 120 6.07 -14.53 -13.02
C LYS A 120 6.94 -15.27 -12.03
N VAL A 121 6.37 -16.03 -11.09
CA VAL A 121 7.16 -16.82 -10.13
C VAL A 121 7.30 -18.26 -10.58
N VAL A 122 6.20 -18.90 -11.00
CA VAL A 122 6.20 -20.31 -11.43
C VAL A 122 7.22 -20.60 -12.55
N PRO A 123 7.39 -19.77 -13.60
CA PRO A 123 8.40 -20.02 -14.62
C PRO A 123 9.84 -20.05 -14.08
N TYR A 124 10.08 -19.36 -12.97
CA TYR A 124 11.39 -19.25 -12.31
C TYR A 124 11.46 -20.08 -11.02
N GLN A 125 10.56 -21.04 -10.81
CA GLN A 125 10.45 -21.82 -9.56
C GLN A 125 11.78 -22.44 -9.10
N LYS A 126 12.64 -22.86 -10.04
CA LYS A 126 13.95 -23.48 -9.75
C LYS A 126 14.95 -22.50 -9.12
N LEU A 127 14.72 -21.18 -9.18
CA LEU A 127 15.53 -20.19 -8.48
C LEU A 127 15.18 -20.07 -6.99
N LEU A 128 14.03 -20.62 -6.57
CA LEU A 128 13.57 -20.54 -5.20
C LEU A 128 13.97 -21.80 -4.43
N LYS A 129 14.26 -21.61 -3.13
CA LYS A 129 14.44 -22.75 -2.23
C LYS A 129 13.16 -23.61 -2.23
N PRO A 130 13.26 -24.95 -2.27
CA PRO A 130 12.08 -25.82 -2.32
C PRO A 130 11.03 -25.53 -1.24
N GLN A 131 11.47 -25.25 0.00
CA GLN A 131 10.56 -24.88 1.09
C GLN A 131 9.77 -23.61 0.78
N LEU A 132 10.42 -22.56 0.27
CA LEU A 132 9.76 -21.29 -0.05
C LEU A 132 8.74 -21.47 -1.17
N TYR A 133 9.10 -22.23 -2.21
CA TYR A 133 8.16 -22.48 -3.31
C TYR A 133 6.94 -23.27 -2.86
N ASN A 134 7.13 -24.32 -2.05
CA ASN A 134 6.02 -25.10 -1.50
C ASN A 134 5.10 -24.24 -0.62
N ASP A 135 5.67 -23.39 0.24
CA ASP A 135 4.90 -22.48 1.08
C ASP A 135 4.11 -21.46 0.25
N LEU A 136 4.68 -20.95 -0.85
CA LEU A 136 3.98 -20.05 -1.79
C LEU A 136 2.83 -20.77 -2.49
N MET A 137 3.04 -22.01 -2.93
CA MET A 137 1.99 -22.83 -3.54
C MET A 137 0.83 -23.06 -2.56
N SER A 138 1.13 -23.46 -1.33
CA SER A 138 0.15 -23.60 -0.25
C SER A 138 -0.61 -22.30 0.02
N TYR A 139 0.09 -21.17 0.12
CA TYR A 139 -0.51 -19.86 0.36
C TYR A 139 -1.50 -19.46 -0.75
N TYR A 140 -1.16 -19.69 -2.02
CA TYR A 140 -2.00 -19.27 -3.14
C TYR A 140 -3.10 -20.26 -3.54
N LEU A 141 -2.94 -21.55 -3.24
CA LEU A 141 -3.88 -22.60 -3.66
C LEU A 141 -4.83 -23.08 -2.56
N ASP A 142 -4.35 -23.18 -1.32
CA ASP A 142 -5.09 -23.82 -0.21
C ASP A 142 -5.52 -22.79 0.84
N GLY A 143 -4.70 -21.78 1.13
CA GLY A 143 -5.05 -20.65 2.01
C GLY A 143 -5.01 -20.96 3.52
N ASP A 144 -5.22 -22.21 3.93
CA ASP A 144 -5.25 -22.64 5.34
C ASP A 144 -3.99 -23.42 5.80
N SER A 145 -3.09 -23.72 4.86
CA SER A 145 -1.84 -24.42 5.13
C SER A 145 -0.87 -23.61 6.00
N GLN A 146 -0.17 -24.29 6.92
CA GLN A 146 0.86 -23.67 7.75
C GLN A 146 2.08 -23.27 6.91
N ILE A 147 2.49 -21.99 7.01
CA ILE A 147 3.64 -21.43 6.30
C ILE A 147 4.85 -21.39 7.24
N ASN A 148 5.95 -22.01 6.83
CA ASN A 148 7.21 -22.04 7.59
C ASN A 148 8.17 -20.92 7.19
N SER A 149 8.05 -20.43 5.96
CA SER A 149 8.87 -19.34 5.43
C SER A 149 8.55 -18.01 6.10
N THR A 150 9.57 -17.15 6.21
CA THR A 150 9.37 -15.78 6.69
C THR A 150 8.53 -14.99 5.69
N ILE A 151 7.37 -14.52 6.12
CA ILE A 151 6.51 -13.65 5.33
C ILE A 151 6.95 -12.20 5.54
N LEU A 152 7.52 -11.58 4.51
CA LEU A 152 7.81 -10.15 4.54
C LEU A 152 6.50 -9.35 4.46
N PRO A 153 6.31 -8.32 5.31
CA PRO A 153 5.09 -7.50 5.30
C PRO A 153 4.99 -6.68 4.01
N ALA A 154 3.81 -6.25 3.61
CA ALA A 154 3.65 -5.34 2.47
C ALA A 154 4.44 -4.03 2.65
N ARG A 155 4.89 -3.42 1.54
CA ARG A 155 5.52 -2.09 1.59
C ARG A 155 4.48 -1.05 1.99
N VAL A 156 4.85 -0.23 2.96
CA VAL A 156 4.00 0.82 3.53
C VAL A 156 4.40 2.16 2.95
N LEU A 157 3.43 3.06 2.83
CA LEU A 157 3.74 4.42 2.42
C LEU A 157 4.64 5.06 3.49
N LYS A 158 5.65 5.83 3.08
CA LYS A 158 6.47 6.63 4.00
C LYS A 158 5.57 7.42 4.96
N ASP A 159 5.92 7.36 6.25
CA ASP A 159 5.20 7.97 7.39
C ASP A 159 3.86 7.31 7.80
N SER A 160 3.36 6.33 7.05
CA SER A 160 2.16 5.55 7.41
C SER A 160 2.50 4.26 8.17
N ARG A 161 1.58 3.83 9.03
CA ARG A 161 1.55 2.52 9.68
C ARG A 161 0.45 1.60 9.16
N LEU A 162 -0.56 2.16 8.47
CA LEU A 162 -1.77 1.45 8.08
C LEU A 162 -1.87 1.19 6.58
N ILE A 163 -1.43 2.12 5.74
CA ILE A 163 -1.65 2.03 4.30
C ILE A 163 -0.45 1.47 3.54
N THR A 164 -0.77 0.55 2.65
CA THR A 164 0.14 0.00 1.64
C THR A 164 -0.13 0.66 0.28
N ASN A 165 0.79 0.50 -0.66
CA ASN A 165 0.60 0.97 -2.05
C ASN A 165 -0.69 0.42 -2.67
N LYS A 166 -1.05 -0.83 -2.35
CA LYS A 166 -2.30 -1.45 -2.80
C LYS A 166 -3.53 -0.73 -2.27
N ILE A 167 -3.59 -0.42 -0.97
CA ILE A 167 -4.72 0.31 -0.37
C ILE A 167 -4.87 1.68 -1.03
N VAL A 168 -3.76 2.38 -1.25
CA VAL A 168 -3.71 3.66 -1.97
C VAL A 168 -4.30 3.53 -3.37
N SER A 169 -3.93 2.49 -4.12
CA SER A 169 -4.46 2.20 -5.45
C SER A 169 -5.96 1.92 -5.48
N TYR A 170 -6.48 1.17 -4.51
CA TYR A 170 -7.93 0.94 -4.37
C TYR A 170 -8.67 2.26 -4.15
N ILE A 171 -8.26 3.03 -3.14
CA ILE A 171 -8.92 4.29 -2.78
C ILE A 171 -8.88 5.28 -3.96
N ALA A 172 -7.72 5.45 -4.60
CA ALA A 172 -7.56 6.30 -5.79
C ALA A 172 -8.54 5.92 -6.91
N SER A 173 -8.69 4.62 -7.16
CA SER A 173 -9.60 4.12 -8.19
C SER A 173 -11.06 4.34 -7.84
N TRP A 174 -11.42 4.23 -6.56
CA TRP A 174 -12.78 4.48 -6.07
C TRP A 174 -13.16 5.95 -6.11
N ILE A 175 -12.20 6.86 -5.95
CA ILE A 175 -12.40 8.30 -6.15
C ILE A 175 -12.82 8.57 -7.61
N ASP A 176 -12.14 7.94 -8.57
CA ASP A 176 -12.44 8.07 -10.01
C ASP A 176 -13.58 7.18 -10.51
N LYS A 177 -14.19 6.38 -9.62
CA LYS A 177 -15.27 5.44 -9.93
C LYS A 177 -14.89 4.38 -10.99
N LYS A 178 -13.63 3.95 -10.99
CA LYS A 178 -13.11 2.95 -11.95
C LYS A 178 -13.65 1.54 -11.75
N GLU A 179 -14.37 1.27 -10.67
CA GLU A 179 -14.92 -0.06 -10.40
C GLU A 179 -16.06 -0.46 -11.35
N ASN A 180 -16.49 0.40 -12.28
CA ASN A 180 -17.53 0.12 -13.29
C ASN A 180 -18.82 -0.53 -12.70
N GLY A 181 -19.18 -0.20 -11.46
CA GLY A 181 -20.32 -0.76 -10.74
C GLY A 181 -20.09 -2.14 -10.08
N HIS A 182 -18.91 -2.74 -10.24
CA HIS A 182 -18.56 -4.05 -9.67
C HIS A 182 -17.21 -4.02 -8.93
N PRO A 183 -17.20 -3.73 -7.61
CA PRO A 183 -15.96 -3.54 -6.83
C PRO A 183 -15.10 -4.79 -6.66
N THR A 184 -15.60 -5.99 -6.96
CA THR A 184 -14.91 -7.27 -6.68
C THR A 184 -14.68 -8.16 -7.92
N HIS A 185 -15.35 -7.91 -9.05
CA HIS A 185 -15.22 -8.73 -10.27
C HIS A 185 -14.96 -7.86 -11.50
N GLY A 186 -13.80 -8.05 -12.13
CA GLY A 186 -13.41 -7.35 -13.36
C GLY A 186 -12.79 -5.96 -13.16
N PHE A 187 -12.83 -5.41 -11.95
CA PHE A 187 -12.15 -4.17 -11.62
C PHE A 187 -10.64 -4.39 -11.40
N THR A 188 -9.82 -3.63 -12.13
CA THR A 188 -8.37 -3.54 -11.92
C THR A 188 -8.06 -2.16 -11.35
N PRO A 189 -7.57 -2.05 -10.11
CA PRO A 189 -7.14 -0.77 -9.53
C PRO A 189 -6.05 -0.10 -10.36
N TYR A 190 -5.82 1.19 -10.11
CA TYR A 190 -4.59 1.84 -10.54
C TYR A 190 -3.37 1.04 -10.06
N ASP A 191 -2.33 1.01 -10.87
CA ASP A 191 -1.01 0.62 -10.43
C ASP A 191 -0.40 1.79 -9.65
N PHE A 192 0.58 1.51 -8.79
CA PHE A 192 1.24 2.57 -8.05
C PHE A 192 1.81 3.66 -8.99
N SER A 193 2.42 3.25 -10.11
CA SER A 193 3.10 4.12 -11.07
C SER A 193 2.16 5.03 -11.87
N ASN A 194 0.91 4.60 -12.08
CA ASN A 194 -0.10 5.35 -12.84
C ASN A 194 -1.18 5.98 -11.94
N ASN A 195 -1.01 5.92 -10.62
CA ASN A 195 -1.95 6.51 -9.68
C ASN A 195 -1.92 8.05 -9.78
N PRO A 196 -3.05 8.69 -10.15
CA PRO A 196 -3.12 10.14 -10.38
C PRO A 196 -3.15 10.95 -9.08
N TYR A 197 -3.09 10.30 -7.92
CA TYR A 197 -3.21 10.94 -6.62
C TYR A 197 -1.96 10.74 -5.76
N GLU A 198 -1.64 11.78 -4.99
CA GLU A 198 -0.73 11.76 -3.86
C GLU A 198 -1.52 11.72 -2.56
N PHE A 199 -1.12 10.83 -1.65
CA PHE A 199 -1.72 10.68 -0.32
C PHE A 199 -0.79 11.34 0.69
N LYS A 200 -1.15 12.55 1.12
CA LYS A 200 -0.39 13.32 2.10
C LYS A 200 -0.93 13.05 3.50
N LEU A 201 -0.15 12.41 4.36
CA LEU A 201 -0.53 12.17 5.75
C LEU A 201 -0.73 13.52 6.47
N LEU A 202 -1.94 13.76 6.97
CA LEU A 202 -2.26 14.92 7.79
C LEU A 202 -2.11 14.60 9.27
N LEU A 203 -2.65 13.45 9.68
CA LEU A 203 -2.72 13.07 11.08
C LEU A 203 -2.49 11.56 11.23
N ARG A 204 -1.71 11.18 12.23
CA ARG A 204 -1.62 9.79 12.74
C ARG A 204 -1.86 9.78 14.24
N GLY A 205 -2.83 8.99 14.70
CA GLY A 205 -3.28 8.98 16.09
C GLY A 205 -2.15 8.74 17.09
N SER A 206 -1.27 7.76 16.84
CA SER A 206 -0.11 7.50 17.70
C SER A 206 0.94 8.62 17.74
N ARG A 207 0.97 9.53 16.73
CA ARG A 207 1.90 10.67 16.66
C ARG A 207 1.28 11.94 17.21
N ASP A 208 0.07 12.24 16.78
CA ASP A 208 -0.56 13.56 16.95
C ASP A 208 -1.68 13.54 18.00
N GLY A 209 -2.12 12.36 18.42
CA GLY A 209 -3.20 12.18 19.40
C GLY A 209 -4.57 11.88 18.77
N PHE A 210 -5.49 11.51 19.64
CA PHE A 210 -6.83 11.00 19.29
C PHE A 210 -7.95 11.96 19.74
N TYR A 211 -7.65 13.27 19.82
CA TYR A 211 -8.55 14.28 20.37
C TYR A 211 -9.13 15.20 19.27
N THR A 212 -10.30 15.78 19.51
CA THR A 212 -11.00 16.65 18.53
C THR A 212 -10.15 17.83 18.11
N LYS A 213 -9.43 18.42 19.07
CA LYS A 213 -8.50 19.53 18.82
C LYS A 213 -7.46 19.15 17.76
N ASN A 214 -6.79 18.00 17.93
CA ASN A 214 -5.76 17.55 16.99
C ASN A 214 -6.37 17.28 15.60
N PHE A 215 -7.55 16.66 15.54
CA PHE A 215 -8.22 16.41 14.28
C PHE A 215 -8.53 17.70 13.52
N LEU A 216 -9.15 18.68 14.18
CA LEU A 216 -9.51 19.95 13.55
C LEU A 216 -8.29 20.77 13.13
N GLU A 217 -7.23 20.78 13.94
CA GLU A 217 -5.98 21.47 13.63
C GLU A 217 -5.33 20.94 12.34
N HIS A 218 -5.32 19.62 12.15
CA HIS A 218 -4.67 19.00 11.00
C HIS A 218 -5.60 18.87 9.78
N CYS A 219 -6.90 18.66 10.00
CA CYS A 219 -7.85 18.21 8.97
C CYS A 219 -9.01 19.17 8.70
N GLY A 220 -9.34 20.11 9.59
CA GLY A 220 -10.58 20.89 9.56
C GLY A 220 -10.85 21.60 8.23
N ASN A 221 -9.84 22.27 7.69
CA ASN A 221 -9.92 23.02 6.44
C ASN A 221 -9.45 22.25 5.19
N LYS A 222 -9.28 20.93 5.30
CA LYS A 222 -8.77 20.10 4.20
C LYS A 222 -9.93 19.49 3.43
N LEU A 223 -9.94 19.71 2.11
CA LEU A 223 -10.80 19.00 1.17
C LEU A 223 -10.18 17.65 0.80
N ASN A 224 -11.00 16.75 0.26
CA ASN A 224 -10.58 15.45 -0.28
C ASN A 224 -9.75 14.65 0.73
N THR A 225 -10.33 14.37 1.89
CA THR A 225 -9.67 13.60 2.94
C THR A 225 -10.14 12.16 2.94
N VAL A 226 -9.28 11.24 3.37
CA VAL A 226 -9.66 9.86 3.68
C VAL A 226 -9.25 9.55 5.12
N ILE A 227 -10.18 9.02 5.90
CA ILE A 227 -9.92 8.49 7.24
C ILE A 227 -9.72 6.98 7.10
N ILE A 228 -8.67 6.44 7.72
CA ILE A 228 -8.29 5.03 7.67
C ILE A 228 -7.99 4.57 9.09
N THR A 229 -8.63 3.50 9.53
CA THR A 229 -8.56 3.00 10.91
C THR A 229 -8.31 1.51 10.93
N LYS A 230 -7.55 1.05 11.92
CA LYS A 230 -7.35 -0.36 12.21
C LYS A 230 -8.17 -0.76 13.42
N VAL A 231 -9.03 -1.76 13.27
CA VAL A 231 -9.84 -2.29 14.37
C VAL A 231 -8.94 -3.12 15.29
N LYS A 232 -8.99 -2.81 16.58
CA LYS A 232 -8.10 -3.40 17.59
C LYS A 232 -8.31 -4.90 17.72
N GLY A 233 -7.20 -5.63 17.78
CA GLY A 233 -7.22 -7.10 17.90
C GLY A 233 -7.59 -7.83 16.62
N THR A 234 -7.68 -7.13 15.49
CA THR A 234 -8.05 -7.71 14.19
C THR A 234 -7.12 -7.21 13.07
N ASN A 235 -7.28 -7.81 11.88
CA ASN A 235 -6.64 -7.36 10.64
C ASN A 235 -7.62 -6.57 9.75
N GLU A 236 -8.66 -5.99 10.35
CA GLU A 236 -9.68 -5.19 9.66
C GLU A 236 -9.23 -3.72 9.54
N ILE A 237 -9.25 -3.20 8.31
CA ILE A 237 -9.12 -1.77 8.03
C ILE A 237 -10.49 -1.24 7.61
N LEU A 238 -10.92 -0.15 8.25
CA LEU A 238 -12.15 0.57 7.96
C LEU A 238 -11.84 2.02 7.65
N GLY A 239 -12.62 2.64 6.76
CA GLY A 239 -12.40 4.03 6.44
C GLY A 239 -13.48 4.66 5.60
N GLY A 240 -13.31 5.94 5.34
CA GLY A 240 -14.24 6.72 4.53
C GLY A 240 -13.56 7.91 3.86
N TYR A 241 -14.01 8.23 2.65
CA TYR A 241 -13.55 9.36 1.86
C TYR A 241 -14.54 10.52 1.92
N ASN A 242 -14.06 11.68 2.32
CA ASN A 242 -14.79 12.93 2.40
C ASN A 242 -14.23 13.94 1.37
N PRO A 243 -15.00 14.32 0.34
CA PRO A 243 -14.58 15.35 -0.62
C PRO A 243 -14.75 16.80 -0.11
N LYS A 244 -15.37 17.00 1.06
CA LYS A 244 -15.66 18.29 1.69
C LYS A 244 -14.71 18.56 2.85
N THR A 245 -14.84 19.74 3.47
CA THR A 245 -14.16 20.11 4.71
C THR A 245 -14.76 19.40 5.92
N TRP A 246 -14.09 19.51 7.06
CA TRP A 246 -14.60 19.04 8.35
C TRP A 246 -14.92 20.25 9.23
N GLU A 247 -16.18 20.68 9.18
CA GLU A 247 -16.66 21.87 9.90
C GLU A 247 -17.55 21.45 11.09
N PRO A 248 -17.20 21.86 12.33
CA PRO A 248 -18.01 21.55 13.50
C PRO A 248 -19.46 22.04 13.39
N GLY A 249 -20.40 21.14 13.62
CA GLY A 249 -21.84 21.44 13.60
C GLY A 249 -22.43 21.52 12.20
N VAL A 250 -21.64 21.25 11.16
CA VAL A 250 -22.11 21.27 9.77
C VAL A 250 -22.26 19.86 9.24
N SER A 251 -23.43 19.60 8.64
CA SER A 251 -23.65 18.41 7.80
C SER A 251 -23.50 18.81 6.34
N HIS A 252 -22.66 18.09 5.61
CA HIS A 252 -22.43 18.33 4.19
C HIS A 252 -23.12 17.28 3.33
N ASN A 253 -23.78 17.75 2.28
CA ASN A 253 -24.28 16.89 1.23
C ASN A 253 -23.21 16.57 0.20
N THR A 254 -23.13 15.31 -0.21
CA THR A 254 -22.25 14.88 -1.31
C THR A 254 -22.67 13.53 -1.87
N ARG A 255 -22.44 13.34 -3.18
CA ARG A 255 -22.63 12.06 -3.89
C ARG A 255 -21.30 11.33 -4.16
N ASN A 256 -20.19 11.93 -3.75
CA ASN A 256 -18.85 11.41 -4.03
C ASN A 256 -18.20 10.80 -2.77
N SER A 257 -18.90 10.78 -1.64
CA SER A 257 -18.41 10.08 -0.45
C SER A 257 -18.63 8.56 -0.58
N PHE A 258 -17.72 7.82 0.02
CA PHE A 258 -17.80 6.37 0.14
C PHE A 258 -17.14 5.93 1.45
N ILE A 259 -17.60 4.81 1.98
CA ILE A 259 -16.97 4.10 3.10
C ILE A 259 -16.50 2.73 2.61
N PHE A 260 -15.53 2.15 3.30
CA PHE A 260 -14.93 0.90 2.85
C PHE A 260 -14.42 0.02 4.00
N PHE A 261 -14.23 -1.24 3.65
CA PHE A 261 -13.57 -2.25 4.46
C PHE A 261 -12.52 -2.99 3.63
N ILE A 262 -11.34 -3.17 4.21
CA ILE A 262 -10.23 -3.90 3.62
C ILE A 262 -9.65 -4.84 4.68
N PRO A 263 -9.75 -6.17 4.51
CA PRO A 263 -9.03 -7.09 5.37
C PRO A 263 -7.59 -7.23 4.88
N LEU A 264 -6.61 -6.92 5.74
CA LEU A 264 -5.19 -6.91 5.38
C LEU A 264 -4.69 -8.26 4.82
N ASN A 265 -5.32 -9.36 5.23
CA ASN A 265 -4.92 -10.71 4.83
C ASN A 265 -5.66 -11.22 3.57
N ASN A 266 -6.70 -10.54 3.09
CA ASN A 266 -7.51 -11.03 1.97
C ASN A 266 -8.14 -9.90 1.14
N LEU A 267 -7.40 -9.35 0.18
CA LEU A 267 -7.92 -8.29 -0.69
C LEU A 267 -9.07 -8.73 -1.62
N LYS A 268 -9.48 -10.01 -1.64
CA LYS A 268 -10.65 -10.47 -2.42
C LYS A 268 -11.97 -10.11 -1.75
N SER A 269 -11.98 -9.86 -0.44
CA SER A 269 -13.19 -9.50 0.32
C SER A 269 -13.26 -8.02 0.67
N VAL A 270 -12.63 -7.15 -0.13
CA VAL A 270 -12.77 -5.70 0.00
C VAL A 270 -14.21 -5.27 -0.25
N ILE A 271 -14.69 -4.31 0.52
CA ILE A 271 -16.03 -3.74 0.37
C ILE A 271 -15.89 -2.24 0.11
N LEU A 272 -16.43 -1.79 -1.02
CA LEU A 272 -16.72 -0.38 -1.29
C LEU A 272 -18.21 -0.14 -1.14
N SER A 273 -18.58 0.85 -0.34
CA SER A 273 -19.96 1.25 -0.08
C SER A 273 -20.12 2.73 -0.40
N ARG A 274 -20.90 3.05 -1.44
CA ARG A 274 -21.12 4.45 -1.88
C ARG A 274 -22.32 5.04 -1.16
N ILE A 275 -22.30 6.36 -0.99
CA ILE A 275 -23.43 7.08 -0.40
C ILE A 275 -24.68 6.94 -1.28
N VAL A 276 -25.82 6.60 -0.66
CA VAL A 276 -27.15 6.55 -1.30
C VAL A 276 -27.94 7.80 -0.93
N ASN A 277 -28.07 8.09 0.37
CA ASN A 277 -28.72 9.32 0.83
C ASN A 277 -27.68 10.43 1.03
N SER A 278 -27.54 11.29 0.02
CA SER A 278 -26.52 12.34 0.03
C SER A 278 -26.75 13.48 1.03
N GLU A 279 -27.92 13.63 1.64
CA GLU A 279 -28.24 14.80 2.49
C GLU A 279 -27.48 14.82 3.82
N CYS A 280 -27.16 13.65 4.36
CA CYS A 280 -26.41 13.49 5.61
C CYS A 280 -25.07 12.78 5.39
N ALA A 281 -24.47 12.91 4.20
CA ALA A 281 -23.34 12.08 3.79
C ALA A 281 -22.13 12.22 4.73
N ILE A 282 -21.82 13.44 5.14
CA ILE A 282 -20.64 13.79 5.95
C ILE A 282 -21.08 14.74 7.05
N SER A 283 -20.63 14.53 8.28
CA SER A 283 -20.76 15.53 9.35
C SER A 283 -19.59 15.48 10.32
N PHE A 284 -19.37 16.60 11.01
CA PHE A 284 -18.44 16.67 12.13
C PHE A 284 -19.12 17.35 13.32
N SER A 285 -18.90 16.82 14.52
CA SER A 285 -19.35 17.47 15.76
C SER A 285 -18.35 17.25 16.87
N ASN A 286 -18.17 18.24 17.74
CA ASN A 286 -17.26 18.13 18.88
C ASN A 286 -17.65 16.98 19.84
N GLU A 287 -18.94 16.63 19.88
CA GLU A 287 -19.47 15.58 20.76
C GLU A 287 -19.31 14.16 20.21
N TYR A 288 -19.05 13.99 18.91
CA TYR A 288 -19.04 12.66 18.27
C TYR A 288 -17.93 12.45 17.24
N GLY A 289 -17.11 13.46 16.96
CA GLY A 289 -16.05 13.40 15.94
C GLY A 289 -16.57 13.39 14.49
N PRO A 290 -15.75 12.91 13.53
CA PRO A 290 -16.11 12.81 12.12
C PRO A 290 -17.06 11.62 11.86
N ARG A 291 -18.03 11.83 10.96
CA ARG A 291 -19.03 10.82 10.60
C ARG A 291 -19.25 10.75 9.09
N PHE A 292 -19.46 9.53 8.62
CA PHE A 292 -19.94 9.20 7.29
C PHE A 292 -21.37 8.68 7.42
N GLY A 293 -22.34 9.57 7.22
CA GLY A 293 -23.74 9.26 7.50
C GLY A 293 -23.94 8.82 8.95
N ASN A 294 -24.88 7.89 9.12
CA ASN A 294 -25.05 7.14 10.36
C ASN A 294 -24.45 5.74 10.26
N ASP A 295 -23.58 5.52 9.27
CA ASP A 295 -23.09 4.19 8.89
C ASP A 295 -21.68 3.94 9.41
N LEU A 296 -20.85 4.98 9.48
CA LEU A 296 -19.50 4.89 10.04
C LEU A 296 -19.18 6.17 10.83
N LEU A 297 -19.09 6.03 12.15
CA LEU A 297 -18.81 7.12 13.08
C LEU A 297 -17.48 6.86 13.79
N PHE A 298 -16.72 7.93 14.05
CA PHE A 298 -15.47 7.86 14.78
C PHE A 298 -15.53 8.71 16.05
N TYR A 299 -15.61 8.04 17.19
CA TYR A 299 -15.60 8.64 18.51
C TYR A 299 -14.16 8.90 18.95
N LEU A 300 -13.81 10.18 19.05
CA LEU A 300 -12.50 10.62 19.53
C LEU A 300 -12.38 10.41 21.05
N LYS A 301 -11.14 10.33 21.53
CA LYS A 301 -10.80 9.81 22.86
C LYS A 301 -11.48 10.54 24.02
N GLU A 302 -11.67 11.86 23.92
CA GLU A 302 -12.34 12.64 24.97
C GLU A 302 -13.83 12.33 25.14
N ILE A 303 -14.47 11.71 24.14
CA ILE A 303 -15.91 11.41 24.15
C ILE A 303 -16.19 10.10 24.88
N MET A 304 -15.38 9.06 24.64
CA MET A 304 -15.61 7.71 25.19
C MET A 304 -14.51 7.20 26.12
N GLY A 305 -13.49 8.02 26.40
CA GLY A 305 -12.28 7.62 27.16
C GLY A 305 -11.26 6.84 26.34
N SER A 306 -11.67 6.28 25.20
CA SER A 306 -10.84 5.61 24.19
C SER A 306 -11.29 5.99 22.79
N ILE A 307 -10.39 5.88 21.80
CA ILE A 307 -10.81 6.01 20.41
C ILE A 307 -11.59 4.76 20.00
N SER A 308 -12.77 4.98 19.44
CA SER A 308 -13.71 3.93 19.08
C SER A 308 -14.48 4.33 17.83
N GLY A 309 -15.08 3.37 17.17
CA GLY A 309 -15.96 3.63 16.05
C GLY A 309 -17.29 2.91 16.21
N TYR A 310 -18.24 3.28 15.37
CA TYR A 310 -19.54 2.61 15.29
C TYR A 310 -19.91 2.37 13.82
N CYS A 311 -20.35 1.15 13.52
CA CYS A 311 -20.77 0.73 12.19
C CYS A 311 -22.26 0.37 12.15
N GLN A 312 -22.97 0.89 11.15
CA GLN A 312 -24.33 0.52 10.78
C GLN A 312 -24.48 0.54 9.25
N ASN A 313 -25.71 0.38 8.75
CA ASN A 313 -26.04 0.51 7.35
C ASN A 313 -27.41 1.20 7.22
N ILE A 314 -27.39 2.49 6.90
CA ILE A 314 -28.55 3.38 6.82
C ILE A 314 -28.47 4.25 5.55
N ASN A 315 -27.36 4.95 5.36
CA ASN A 315 -27.18 5.97 4.33
C ASN A 315 -26.29 5.51 3.17
N TYR A 316 -25.44 4.49 3.38
CA TYR A 316 -24.54 3.94 2.36
C TYR A 316 -25.06 2.60 1.82
N GLU A 317 -24.66 2.23 0.61
CA GLU A 317 -25.22 1.09 -0.14
C GLU A 317 -25.03 -0.27 0.54
N LYS A 318 -23.86 -0.48 1.15
CA LYS A 318 -23.43 -1.77 1.69
C LYS A 318 -23.00 -1.67 3.14
N ILE A 319 -23.26 -2.74 3.88
CA ILE A 319 -22.65 -2.98 5.18
C ILE A 319 -21.15 -3.25 5.00
N ILE A 320 -20.30 -2.54 5.75
CA ILE A 320 -18.84 -2.69 5.67
C ILE A 320 -18.25 -3.57 6.76
N ARG A 321 -19.02 -3.94 7.78
CA ARG A 321 -18.59 -4.84 8.86
C ARG A 321 -19.73 -5.77 9.23
N SER A 322 -19.45 -7.07 9.36
CA SER A 322 -20.47 -8.09 9.68
C SER A 322 -21.19 -7.79 11.00
N GLU A 323 -20.45 -7.37 12.01
CA GLU A 323 -20.97 -6.95 13.31
C GLU A 323 -21.28 -5.44 13.31
N LYS A 324 -22.58 -5.12 13.35
CA LYS A 324 -23.05 -3.74 13.61
C LYS A 324 -22.79 -3.38 15.07
N GLY A 325 -22.46 -2.12 15.32
CA GLY A 325 -22.22 -1.61 16.66
C GLY A 325 -20.83 -1.02 16.85
N TYR A 326 -20.45 -0.91 18.13
CA TYR A 326 -19.19 -0.31 18.54
C TYR A 326 -17.99 -1.23 18.28
N PHE A 327 -16.86 -0.62 17.99
CA PHE A 327 -15.56 -1.29 17.90
C PHE A 327 -14.45 -0.39 18.45
N GLU A 328 -13.39 -1.00 18.98
CA GLU A 328 -12.20 -0.28 19.44
C GLU A 328 -11.22 -0.07 18.29
N ILE A 329 -10.56 1.10 18.28
CA ILE A 329 -9.57 1.45 17.26
C ILE A 329 -8.16 1.35 17.85
N GLU A 330 -7.26 0.66 17.15
CA GLU A 330 -5.85 0.54 17.53
C GLU A 330 -5.03 1.75 17.03
N GLU A 331 -5.31 2.19 15.80
CA GLU A 331 -4.65 3.31 15.15
C GLU A 331 -5.61 3.94 14.13
N TYR A 332 -5.46 5.26 13.92
CA TYR A 332 -6.11 5.95 12.81
C TYR A 332 -5.17 6.92 12.12
N GLU A 333 -5.35 7.04 10.81
CA GLU A 333 -4.63 7.96 9.95
C GLU A 333 -5.60 8.72 9.07
N VAL A 334 -5.32 10.00 8.85
CA VAL A 334 -6.07 10.86 7.94
C VAL A 334 -5.13 11.37 6.86
N PHE A 335 -5.50 11.17 5.60
CA PHE A 335 -4.72 11.63 4.46
C PHE A 335 -5.50 12.67 3.67
N GLN A 336 -4.80 13.70 3.19
CA GLN A 336 -5.29 14.56 2.11
C GLN A 336 -4.95 13.93 0.77
N ILE A 337 -5.92 13.89 -0.13
CA ILE A 337 -5.77 13.41 -1.49
C ILE A 337 -5.55 14.60 -2.42
N ILE A 338 -4.38 14.62 -3.06
CA ILE A 338 -3.95 15.70 -3.96
C ILE A 338 -3.79 15.10 -5.36
N LYS A 339 -4.40 15.70 -6.38
CA LYS A 339 -4.23 15.25 -7.75
C LYS A 339 -2.84 15.66 -8.25
N LYS A 340 -2.09 14.70 -8.81
CA LYS A 340 -0.81 14.94 -9.47
C LYS A 340 -1.07 15.70 -10.78
N GLY A 341 -0.28 16.75 -11.01
CA GLY A 341 -0.37 17.61 -12.19
C GLY A 341 0.19 16.97 -13.45
#